data_AF-A0A5B7V5J2-F1
#
_entry.id   AF-A0A5B7V5J2-F1
#
_cell.length_a   1.000
_cell.length_b   1.000
_cell.length_c   1.000
_cell.angle_alpha   90.00
_cell.angle_beta   90.00
_cell.angle_gamma   90.00
#
_symmetry.space_group_name_H-M   'P 1'
#
loop_
_entity.id
_entity.type
_entity.pdbx_description
1 polymer ?
#
loop_
_entity_poly.entity_id
_entity_poly.type
_entity_poly.pdbx_seq_one_letter_code
_entity_poly.pdbx_strand_id
1 'polypeptide(L)'
;MTDQLPRRFHLVRDVDETGTSGVGIVVEGLEFTDGTVALRWLTATTSTAIYASMADVETIHGHGGKTRVVWVDDHTTAWPEPAPAATEATGPATYDGPSITEAAADDRRWWEGERDGE
;
A
#
# COMPACT_ATOMS: atom_id res chain seq x y z
N MET A 1 4.83 11.36 17.86
CA MET A 1 4.90 10.63 16.59
C MET A 1 6.37 10.50 16.22
N THR A 2 6.81 9.31 15.83
CA THR A 2 8.15 9.13 15.25
C THR A 2 8.22 9.90 13.94
N ASP A 3 9.28 10.69 13.77
CA ASP A 3 9.57 11.45 12.54
C ASP A 3 10.16 10.51 11.47
N GLN A 4 9.50 9.37 11.26
CA GLN A 4 9.95 8.33 10.33
C GLN A 4 8.89 8.16 9.27
N LEU A 5 9.30 8.11 8.02
CA LEU A 5 8.40 7.78 6.92
C LEU A 5 8.23 6.25 6.81
N PRO A 6 7.11 5.78 6.24
CA PRO A 6 7.04 4.43 5.71
C PRO A 6 8.20 4.17 4.75
N ARG A 7 8.78 2.97 4.82
CA ARG A 7 9.96 2.59 4.04
C ARG A 7 9.54 1.79 2.83
N ARG A 8 10.01 2.20 1.65
CA ARG A 8 9.74 1.51 0.38
C ARG A 8 10.71 0.35 0.15
N PHE A 9 10.21 -0.72 -0.45
CA PHE A 9 11.01 -1.86 -0.87
C PHE A 9 10.48 -2.50 -2.14
N HIS A 10 11.31 -3.34 -2.74
CA HIS A 10 10.94 -4.32 -3.75
C HIS A 10 11.15 -5.74 -3.24
N LEU A 11 10.34 -6.68 -3.73
CA LEU A 11 10.78 -8.07 -3.77
C LEU A 11 11.44 -8.34 -5.10
N VAL A 12 12.69 -8.81 -5.05
CA VAL A 12 13.43 -9.24 -6.22
C VAL A 12 13.52 -10.75 -6.21
N ARG A 13 13.00 -11.38 -7.26
CA ARG A 13 13.01 -12.82 -7.44
C ARG A 13 14.16 -13.23 -8.36
N ASP A 14 15.07 -14.04 -7.83
CA ASP A 14 16.21 -14.52 -8.58
C ASP A 14 15.90 -15.83 -9.32
N VAL A 15 14.96 -16.64 -8.82
CA VAL A 15 14.52 -17.90 -9.42
C VAL A 15 13.00 -18.03 -9.41
N ASP A 16 12.40 -18.32 -10.57
CA ASP A 16 11.00 -18.74 -10.70
C ASP A 16 10.93 -20.22 -11.05
N GLU A 17 10.66 -21.06 -10.05
CA GLU A 17 10.61 -22.52 -10.21
C GLU A 17 9.35 -23.00 -10.93
N THR A 18 8.30 -22.18 -10.93
CA THR A 18 6.99 -22.55 -11.50
C THR A 18 6.82 -22.05 -12.93
N GLY A 19 7.68 -21.11 -13.37
CA GLY A 19 7.56 -20.42 -14.65
C GLY A 19 6.32 -19.53 -14.77
N THR A 20 5.60 -19.30 -13.68
CA THR A 20 4.31 -18.58 -13.67
C THR A 20 4.48 -17.10 -13.29
N SER A 21 5.53 -16.76 -12.54
CA SER A 21 5.65 -15.46 -11.86
C SER A 21 6.77 -14.58 -12.40
N GLY A 22 7.72 -15.14 -13.14
CA GLY A 22 8.89 -14.45 -13.66
C GLY A 22 9.96 -14.14 -12.60
N VAL A 23 11.07 -13.60 -13.09
CA VAL A 23 12.24 -13.15 -12.31
C VAL A 23 12.38 -11.62 -12.36
N GLY A 24 13.17 -11.04 -11.46
CA GLY A 24 13.37 -9.61 -11.34
C GLY A 24 12.47 -8.97 -10.28
N ILE A 25 12.11 -7.70 -10.47
CA ILE A 25 11.20 -6.99 -9.55
C ILE A 25 9.79 -7.52 -9.76
N VAL A 26 9.27 -8.19 -8.75
CA VAL A 26 7.94 -8.82 -8.78
C VAL A 26 6.94 -8.10 -7.87
N VAL A 27 7.43 -7.21 -7.00
CA VAL A 27 6.63 -6.45 -6.04
C VAL A 27 7.16 -5.04 -5.87
N GLU A 28 6.25 -4.09 -5.71
CA GLU A 28 6.45 -2.80 -5.05
C GLU A 28 5.79 -2.83 -3.66
N GLY A 29 6.47 -2.38 -2.61
CA GLY A 29 5.95 -2.45 -1.26
C GLY A 29 6.37 -1.28 -0.36
N LEU A 30 5.63 -1.14 0.73
CA LEU A 30 5.79 -0.17 1.80
C LEU A 30 5.68 -0.86 3.15
N GLU A 31 6.64 -0.63 4.04
CA GLU A 31 6.54 -0.94 5.47
C GLU A 31 6.18 0.35 6.21
N PHE A 32 5.01 0.37 6.84
CA PHE A 32 4.56 1.46 7.69
C PHE A 32 5.35 1.50 9.00
N THR A 33 5.31 2.65 9.68
CA THR A 33 6.05 2.86 10.92
C THR A 33 5.56 2.03 12.10
N ASP A 34 4.37 1.42 11.99
CA ASP A 34 3.85 0.43 12.95
C ASP A 34 4.30 -1.00 12.63
N GLY A 35 5.05 -1.20 11.54
CA GLY A 35 5.53 -2.50 11.06
C GLY A 35 4.59 -3.19 10.06
N THR A 36 3.36 -2.69 9.87
CA THR A 36 2.43 -3.24 8.87
C THR A 36 3.01 -3.05 7.48
N VAL A 37 2.79 -4.01 6.57
CA VAL A 37 3.29 -3.95 5.20
C VAL A 37 2.16 -3.97 4.20
N ALA A 38 2.19 -3.08 3.21
CA ALA A 38 1.36 -3.16 2.01
C ALA A 38 2.24 -3.43 0.80
N LEU A 39 1.78 -4.30 -0.11
CA LEU A 39 2.51 -4.60 -1.34
C LEU A 39 1.60 -4.79 -2.56
N ARG A 40 2.14 -4.50 -3.74
CA ARG A 40 1.52 -4.65 -5.05
C ARG A 40 2.33 -5.62 -5.90
N TRP A 41 1.69 -6.69 -6.36
CA TRP A 41 2.29 -7.63 -7.31
C TRP A 41 2.37 -7.02 -8.71
N LEU A 42 3.55 -7.11 -9.32
CA LEU A 42 3.85 -6.63 -10.68
C LEU A 42 3.86 -7.75 -11.73
N THR A 43 3.36 -8.93 -11.35
CA THR A 43 3.26 -10.10 -12.23
C THR A 43 2.02 -10.03 -13.13
N ALA A 44 1.90 -10.94 -14.10
CA ALA A 44 0.75 -10.99 -15.02
C ALA A 44 -0.61 -11.01 -14.29
N THR A 45 -0.70 -11.73 -13.18
CA THR A 45 -1.83 -11.67 -12.26
C THR A 45 -1.50 -10.69 -11.14
N THR A 46 -2.04 -9.48 -11.20
CA THR A 46 -1.77 -8.44 -10.20
C THR A 46 -2.74 -8.52 -9.03
N SER A 47 -2.24 -8.34 -7.82
CA SER A 47 -3.07 -8.13 -6.63
C SER A 47 -2.37 -7.22 -5.63
N THR A 48 -3.09 -6.75 -4.63
CA THR A 48 -2.55 -5.97 -3.51
C THR A 48 -2.78 -6.78 -2.24
N ALA A 49 -1.76 -6.84 -1.37
CA ALA A 49 -1.83 -7.59 -0.12
C ALA A 49 -1.31 -6.75 1.05
N ILE A 50 -1.83 -7.04 2.25
CA ILE A 50 -1.43 -6.41 3.50
C ILE A 50 -0.97 -7.51 4.47
N TYR A 51 0.14 -7.27 5.16
CA TYR A 51 0.75 -8.17 6.13
C TYR A 51 1.00 -7.43 7.44
N ALA A 52 1.02 -8.16 8.56
CA ALA A 52 1.27 -7.57 9.87
C ALA A 52 2.74 -7.16 10.07
N SER A 53 3.67 -7.78 9.35
CA SER A 53 5.10 -7.51 9.47
C SER A 53 5.89 -7.87 8.21
N MET A 54 7.10 -7.31 8.07
CA MET A 54 8.06 -7.75 7.04
C MET A 54 8.49 -9.21 7.22
N ALA A 55 8.56 -9.71 8.45
CA ALA A 55 8.90 -11.11 8.73
C ALA A 55 7.86 -12.08 8.14
N ASP A 56 6.57 -11.71 8.15
CA ASP A 56 5.52 -12.51 7.51
C ASP A 56 5.70 -12.53 5.99
N VAL A 57 6.05 -11.38 5.40
CA VAL A 57 6.33 -11.27 3.96
C VAL A 57 7.50 -12.17 3.57
N GLU A 58 8.61 -12.13 4.31
CA GLU A 58 9.79 -12.97 4.04
C GLU A 58 9.49 -14.46 4.26
N THR A 59 8.72 -14.81 5.30
CA THR A 59 8.35 -16.19 5.59
C THR A 59 7.50 -16.79 4.46
N ILE A 60 6.53 -16.03 3.96
CA ILE A 60 5.59 -16.51 2.94
C ILE A 60 6.22 -16.46 1.53
N HIS A 61 6.93 -15.37 1.21
CA HIS A 61 7.36 -15.07 -0.17
C HIS A 61 8.86 -15.19 -0.42
N GLY A 62 9.68 -15.39 0.62
CA GLY A 62 11.14 -15.50 0.48
C GLY A 62 11.59 -16.76 -0.26
N HIS A 63 10.76 -17.81 -0.27
CA HIS A 63 10.99 -19.08 -0.98
C HIS A 63 12.41 -19.65 -0.76
N GLY A 64 12.86 -19.69 0.51
CA GLY A 64 14.20 -20.20 0.87
C GLY A 64 15.36 -19.35 0.33
N GLY A 65 15.13 -18.03 0.18
CA GLY A 65 16.14 -17.08 -0.30
C GLY A 65 16.12 -16.84 -1.81
N LYS A 66 15.16 -17.44 -2.55
CA LYS A 66 14.98 -17.20 -4.00
C LYS A 66 14.31 -15.88 -4.31
N THR A 67 13.68 -15.27 -3.31
CA THR A 67 13.14 -13.91 -3.37
C THR A 67 13.69 -13.12 -2.18
N ARG A 68 14.19 -11.93 -2.45
CA ARG A 68 14.84 -11.06 -1.45
C ARG A 68 14.18 -9.70 -1.38
N VAL A 69 14.14 -9.14 -0.18
CA VAL A 69 13.72 -7.75 0.05
C VAL A 69 14.86 -6.82 -0.34
N VAL A 70 14.56 -5.80 -1.13
CA VAL A 70 15.49 -4.72 -1.50
C VAL A 70 14.88 -3.40 -1.10
N TRP A 71 15.45 -2.77 -0.08
CA TRP A 71 15.01 -1.46 0.40
C TRP A 71 15.42 -0.35 -0.56
N VAL A 72 14.49 0.56 -0.84
CA VAL A 72 14.71 1.75 -1.67
C VAL A 72 15.12 2.93 -0.80
N ASP A 73 14.54 3.04 0.40
CA ASP A 73 14.80 4.13 1.34
C ASP A 73 15.90 3.76 2.34
N ASP A 74 16.68 4.76 2.74
CA ASP A 74 17.55 4.64 3.91
C ASP A 74 16.73 4.65 5.21
N HIS A 75 17.32 4.16 6.30
CA HIS A 75 16.66 4.13 7.61
C HIS A 75 16.48 5.52 8.25
N THR A 76 16.69 6.62 7.51
CA THR A 76 16.74 7.98 8.07
C THR A 76 15.82 8.92 7.31
N THR A 77 14.96 8.41 6.45
CA THR A 77 14.01 9.25 5.72
C THR A 77 12.98 9.82 6.69
N ALA A 78 13.22 11.06 7.11
CA ALA A 78 12.34 11.85 7.96
C ALA A 78 11.26 12.55 7.13
N TRP A 79 10.19 13.00 7.78
CA TRP A 79 9.23 13.86 7.11
C TRP A 79 9.95 15.15 6.70
N PRO A 80 9.97 15.53 5.40
CA PRO A 80 10.58 16.79 5.02
C PRO A 80 9.85 17.90 5.74
N GLU A 81 10.58 18.88 6.29
CA GLU A 81 9.93 20.09 6.81
C GLU A 81 8.97 20.61 5.75
N PRO A 82 7.73 21.00 6.13
CA PRO A 82 6.79 21.51 5.15
C PRO A 82 7.49 22.62 4.38
N ALA A 83 7.51 22.49 3.05
CA ALA A 83 8.00 23.56 2.18
C ALA A 83 7.39 24.87 2.69
N PRO A 84 8.17 25.97 2.80
CA PRO A 84 7.69 27.21 3.39
C PRO A 84 6.33 27.49 2.78
N ALA A 85 5.30 27.54 3.64
CA ALA A 85 3.91 27.60 3.24
C ALA A 85 3.82 28.53 2.05
N ALA A 86 3.34 28.03 0.91
CA ALA A 86 3.07 28.87 -0.24
C ALA A 86 2.20 30.01 0.29
N THR A 87 2.81 31.18 0.50
CA THR A 87 2.12 32.41 0.83
C THR A 87 1.34 32.76 -0.42
N GLU A 88 0.18 32.12 -0.57
CA GLU A 88 -1.02 32.46 -1.33
C GLU A 88 -1.95 31.24 -1.21
N ALA A 89 -2.70 31.18 -0.11
CA ALA A 89 -3.87 30.33 -0.04
C ALA A 89 -4.89 30.88 -1.05
N THR A 90 -5.02 30.25 -2.22
CA THR A 90 -6.37 30.11 -2.78
C THR A 90 -7.13 29.30 -1.74
N GLY A 91 -8.17 29.89 -1.15
CA GLY A 91 -8.90 29.38 0.01
C GLY A 91 -9.32 27.90 -0.09
N PRO A 92 -9.82 27.29 1.00
CA PRO A 92 -10.14 25.88 1.00
C PRO A 92 -11.07 25.57 -0.18
N ALA A 93 -10.70 24.60 -1.01
CA ALA A 93 -11.66 23.98 -1.90
C ALA A 93 -12.74 23.36 -0.98
N THR A 94 -13.86 24.05 -0.85
CA THR A 94 -15.00 23.56 -0.08
C THR A 94 -15.50 22.32 -0.82
N TYR A 95 -15.32 21.16 -0.21
CA TYR A 95 -16.00 19.95 -0.65
C TYR A 95 -17.50 20.16 -0.41
N ASP A 96 -18.24 20.40 -1.50
CA ASP A 96 -19.69 20.62 -1.49
C ASP A 96 -20.47 19.30 -1.66
N GLY A 97 -19.79 18.17 -1.42
CA GLY A 97 -20.37 16.83 -1.48
C GLY A 97 -21.01 16.42 -0.15
N PRO A 98 -21.73 15.28 -0.14
CA PRO A 98 -22.46 14.83 1.03
C PRO A 98 -21.53 14.66 2.23
N SER A 99 -22.01 15.05 3.40
CA SER A 99 -21.32 14.74 4.65
C SER A 99 -21.08 13.23 4.77
N ILE A 100 -20.05 12.84 5.54
CA ILE A 100 -19.75 11.43 5.82
C ILE A 100 -20.97 10.65 6.36
N THR A 101 -21.90 11.35 7.02
CA THR A 101 -23.15 10.80 7.52
C THR A 101 -24.21 10.59 6.44
N GLU A 102 -24.21 11.41 5.39
CA GLU A 102 -25.10 11.28 4.23
C GLU A 102 -24.58 10.21 3.26
N ALA A 103 -23.27 10.14 3.02
CA ALA A 103 -22.67 9.12 2.18
C ALA A 103 -22.88 7.69 2.72
N ALA A 104 -22.84 7.51 4.05
CA ALA A 104 -23.11 6.22 4.68
C ALA A 104 -24.60 5.80 4.65
N ALA A 105 -25.52 6.76 4.54
CA ALA A 105 -26.95 6.49 4.42
C ALA A 105 -27.33 6.03 3.00
N ASP A 106 -26.69 6.62 1.98
CA ASP A 106 -26.85 6.18 0.59
C ASP A 106 -26.33 4.75 0.41
N ASP A 107 -25.16 4.42 0.97
CA ASP A 107 -24.56 3.07 0.88
C ASP A 107 -25.45 1.97 1.50
N ARG A 108 -26.16 2.26 2.61
CA ARG A 108 -27.17 1.35 3.18
C ARG A 108 -28.38 1.14 2.28
N ARG A 109 -28.83 2.21 1.61
CA ARG A 109 -29.98 2.16 0.69
C ARG A 109 -29.68 1.33 -0.55
N TRP A 110 -28.43 1.35 -1.03
CA TRP A 110 -27.96 0.45 -2.09
C TRP A 110 -27.93 -1.02 -1.61
N TRP A 111 -27.35 -1.30 -0.44
CA TRP A 111 -27.23 -2.69 0.06
C TRP A 111 -28.57 -3.38 0.42
N GLU A 112 -29.58 -2.61 0.83
CA GLU A 112 -30.89 -3.14 1.21
C GLU A 112 -31.87 -3.24 0.03
N GLY A 113 -31.61 -2.57 -1.10
CA GLY A 113 -32.49 -2.52 -2.27
C GLY A 113 -32.29 -3.63 -3.31
N GLU A 114 -31.18 -4.38 -3.27
CA GLU A 114 -30.84 -5.40 -4.28
C GLU A 114 -31.09 -6.85 -3.83
N ARG A 115 -31.87 -7.07 -2.76
CA ARG A 115 -32.24 -8.42 -2.29
C ARG A 115 -33.59 -8.95 -2.76
N ASP A 116 -34.34 -8.19 -3.55
CA ASP A 116 -35.65 -8.62 -4.09
C ASP A 116 -35.57 -8.83 -5.61
N GLY A 117 -34.62 -9.65 -6.04
CA GLY A 117 -34.37 -9.90 -7.46
C GLY A 117 -33.74 -11.26 -7.76
N GLU A 118 -34.30 -12.35 -7.22
CA GLU A 118 -34.54 -13.62 -7.95
C GLU A 118 -35.55 -14.50 -7.20
#